data_AF-A0A1G2YPG3-F1
#
_entry.id   AF-A0A1G2YPG3-F1
#
_cell.length_a   1.000
_cell.length_b   1.000
_cell.length_c   1.000
_cell.angle_alpha   90.00
_cell.angle_beta   90.00
_cell.angle_gamma   90.00
#
_symmetry.space_group_name_H-M   'P 1'
#
loop_
_entity.id
_entity.type
_entity.pdbx_description
1 polymer ?
#
loop_
_entity_poly.entity_id
_entity_poly.type
_entity_poly.pdbx_seq_one_letter_code
_entity_poly.pdbx_strand_id
1 'polypeptide(L)' 'MKAIQIPDELYERLKSCVVDPFDDTPESVISRLIDISDKSKCSWSPLDVRVHEVKSSAEPQQNGKAAQQEHWRKQSEPVL' A
#
# COMPACT_ATOMS: atom_id res chain seq x y z
N MET A 1 -22.30 17.34 14.00
CA MET A 1 -21.32 18.11 13.19
C MET A 1 -20.69 19.18 14.06
N LYS A 2 -19.38 19.40 13.93
CA LYS A 2 -18.69 20.56 14.55
C LYS A 2 -18.41 21.56 13.43
N ALA A 3 -18.51 22.86 13.74
CA ALA A 3 -18.15 23.92 12.80
C ALA A 3 -16.67 24.25 12.94
N ILE A 4 -15.99 24.44 11.80
CA ILE A 4 -14.60 24.88 11.71
C ILE A 4 -14.54 26.06 10.74
N GLN A 5 -13.86 27.12 11.16
CA GLN A 5 -13.61 28.27 10.30
C GLN A 5 -12.31 28.03 9.53
N ILE A 6 -12.36 28.23 8.22
CA ILE A 6 -11.21 28.14 7.32
C ILE A 6 -11.12 29.40 6.48
N PRO A 7 -9.92 29.78 6.00
CA PRO A 7 -9.79 30.90 5.07
C PRO A 7 -10.56 30.64 3.77
N ASP A 8 -11.11 31.71 3.17
CA ASP A 8 -11.91 31.64 1.95
C ASP A 8 -11.14 30.96 0.81
N GLU A 9 -9.86 31.26 0.65
CA GLU A 9 -9.03 30.62 -0.37
C GLU A 9 -8.96 29.09 -0.20
N LEU A 10 -8.91 28.61 1.04
CA LEU A 10 -8.89 27.17 1.31
C LEU A 10 -10.26 26.55 1.02
N TYR A 11 -11.35 27.26 1.32
CA TYR A 11 -12.71 26.83 0.98
C TYR A 11 -12.90 26.71 -0.53
N GLU A 12 -12.43 27.69 -1.31
CA GLU A 12 -12.48 27.63 -2.78
C GLU A 12 -11.69 26.44 -3.34
N ARG A 13 -10.52 26.16 -2.78
CA ARG A 13 -9.72 24.97 -3.14
C ARG A 13 -10.40 23.66 -2.73
N LEU A 14 -11.08 23.62 -1.59
CA LEU A 14 -11.78 22.41 -1.14
C LEU A 14 -12.95 22.07 -2.07
N LYS A 15 -13.66 23.07 -2.59
CA LYS A 15 -14.76 22.86 -3.55
C LYS A 15 -14.32 22.18 -4.83
N SER A 16 -13.10 22.39 -5.30
CA SER A 16 -12.59 21.71 -6.51
C SER A 16 -12.27 20.23 -6.29
N CYS A 17 -12.26 19.77 -5.03
CA CYS A 17 -12.05 18.36 -4.66
C CYS A 17 -13.35 17.54 -4.62
N VAL A 18 -14.51 18.19 -4.79
CA VAL A 18 -15.81 17.53 -4.92
C VAL A 18 -15.89 16.86 -6.28
N VAL A 19 -16.14 15.55 -6.29
CA VAL A 19 -16.25 14.73 -7.50
C VAL A 19 -17.71 14.39 -7.79
N ASP A 20 -18.47 14.07 -6.75
CA ASP A 20 -19.91 13.81 -6.84
C ASP A 20 -20.69 14.85 -6.02
N PRO A 21 -21.41 15.78 -6.66
CA PRO A 21 -22.13 16.83 -5.94
C PRO A 21 -23.33 16.32 -5.10
N PHE A 22 -23.74 15.06 -5.26
CA PHE A 22 -24.86 14.48 -4.52
C PHE A 22 -24.41 13.60 -3.35
N ASP A 23 -23.28 12.92 -3.48
CA ASP A 23 -22.78 11.98 -2.47
C ASP A 23 -21.61 12.57 -1.63
N ASP A 24 -20.87 13.54 -2.18
CA ASP A 24 -19.79 14.17 -1.44
C ASP A 24 -20.32 15.13 -0.37
N THR A 25 -19.84 14.92 0.85
CA THR A 25 -20.03 15.80 2.00
C THR A 25 -18.68 16.43 2.35
N PRO A 26 -18.65 17.59 3.05
CA PRO A 26 -17.39 18.16 3.51
C PRO A 26 -16.53 17.15 4.28
N GLU A 27 -17.15 16.33 5.13
CA GLU A 27 -16.49 15.27 5.88
C GLU A 27 -15.91 14.17 4.97
N SER A 28 -16.66 13.68 3.98
CA SER A 28 -16.17 12.62 3.10
C SER A 28 -15.02 13.10 2.20
N VAL A 29 -15.08 14.34 1.72
CA VAL A 29 -14.01 14.96 0.92
C VAL A 29 -12.75 15.14 1.76
N ILE A 30 -12.86 15.69 2.98
CA ILE A 30 -11.71 15.88 3.87
C ILE A 30 -11.10 14.53 4.26
N SER A 31 -11.90 13.52 4.59
CA SER A 31 -11.40 12.17 4.91
C SER A 31 -10.60 11.59 3.77
N ARG A 32 -11.12 11.70 2.53
CA ARG A 32 -10.43 11.21 1.32
C ARG A 32 -9.10 11.92 1.10
N LEU A 33 -9.04 13.24 1.30
CA LEU A 33 -7.80 14.00 1.16
C LEU A 33 -6.73 13.57 2.18
N ILE A 34 -7.14 13.27 3.42
CA ILE A 34 -6.24 12.74 4.45
C ILE A 34 -5.71 11.36 4.04
N ASP A 35 -6.60 10.45 3.62
CA ASP A 35 -6.21 9.10 3.19
C ASP A 35 -5.23 9.12 2.00
N ILE A 36 -5.46 10.01 1.03
CA ILE A 36 -4.55 10.20 -0.10
C ILE A 36 -3.21 10.76 0.37
N SER A 37 -3.22 11.75 1.27
CA SER A 37 -2.00 12.32 1.84
C SER A 37 -1.18 11.26 2.57
N ASP A 38 -1.82 10.41 3.37
CA ASP A 38 -1.13 9.37 4.11
C ASP A 38 -0.59 8.27 3.19
N LYS A 39 -1.34 7.87 2.17
CA LYS A 39 -0.88 6.92 1.15
C LYS A 39 0.27 7.49 0.29
N SER A 40 0.26 8.79 0.01
CA SER A 40 1.30 9.43 -0.81
C SER A 40 2.62 9.63 -0.06
N LYS A 41 2.59 9.75 1.27
CA LYS A 41 3.81 9.75 2.12
C LYS A 41 4.59 8.44 2.04
N CYS A 42 3.94 7.33 1.68
CA CYS A 42 4.58 6.01 1.57
C CYS A 42 5.30 5.76 0.22
N SER A 43 5.60 6.81 -0.54
CA SER A 43 6.39 6.80 -1.76
C SER A 43 5.78 6.01 -2.92
N TRP A 44 5.42 6.75 -3.96
CA TRP A 44 5.26 6.25 -5.33
C TRP A 44 6.63 6.04 -5.99
N SER A 45 7.62 5.58 -5.24
CA SER A 45 8.93 5.25 -5.78
C SER A 45 9.07 3.73 -5.72
N PRO A 46 8.97 3.03 -6.87
CA PRO A 46 9.29 1.61 -6.97
C PRO A 46 10.72 1.24 -6.50
N LEU A 47 11.54 2.24 -6.12
CA LEU A 47 12.92 2.10 -5.70
C LEU A 47 13.18 2.50 -4.23
N ASP A 48 12.18 3.03 -3.49
CA ASP A 48 12.31 3.34 -2.04
C ASP A 48 11.98 2.14 -1.12
N VAL A 49 12.15 0.91 -1.62
CA VAL A 49 12.20 -0.27 -0.76
C VAL A 49 13.58 -0.35 -0.09
N ARG A 50 13.98 0.70 0.63
CA ARG A 50 15.12 0.62 1.53
C ARG A 50 14.85 1.47 2.75
N VAL A 51 15.02 0.85 3.92
CA VAL A 51 15.17 1.47 5.23
C VAL A 51 13.86 1.84 5.94
N HIS A 52 13.03 0.85 6.25
CA HIS A 52 12.37 0.83 7.56
C HIS A 52 12.19 -0.60 8.06
N GLU A 53 13.29 -1.36 8.05
CA GLU A 53 13.45 -2.52 8.91
C GLU A 53 14.55 -2.16 9.90
N VAL A 54 14.24 -2.07 11.19
CA VAL A 54 15.00 -2.65 12.32
C VAL A 54 14.25 -2.30 13.62
N LYS A 55 13.63 -3.32 14.20
CA LYS A 55 13.85 -3.72 15.61
C LYS A 55 13.53 -5.22 15.68
N SER A 56 14.56 -6.04 15.45
CA SER A 56 15.16 -6.97 16.43
C SER A 56 14.24 -8.15 16.74
N SER A 57 14.55 -9.44 16.58
CA SER A 57 15.78 -10.25 16.65
C SER A 57 15.23 -11.70 16.43
N ALA A 58 15.79 -12.67 15.73
CA ALA A 58 17.15 -13.04 15.38
C ALA A 58 17.15 -13.94 14.12
N GLU A 59 18.22 -13.83 13.34
CA GLU A 59 18.63 -14.67 12.19
C GLU A 59 19.29 -16.01 12.65
N PRO A 60 19.74 -16.97 11.77
CA PRO A 60 20.17 -16.79 10.38
C PRO A 60 19.76 -17.85 9.32
N GLN A 61 19.53 -17.34 8.09
CA GLN A 61 20.22 -17.67 6.83
C GLN A 61 20.60 -19.14 6.51
N GLN A 62 20.10 -19.69 5.38
CA GLN A 62 20.91 -20.10 4.20
C GLN A 62 20.21 -21.10 3.23
N ASN A 63 20.09 -20.67 1.97
CA ASN A 63 20.51 -21.38 0.75
C ASN A 63 19.70 -22.59 0.21
N GLY A 64 19.45 -22.60 -1.11
CA GLY A 64 19.20 -23.82 -1.87
C GLY A 64 17.88 -23.95 -2.65
N LYS A 65 17.62 -23.09 -3.63
CA LYS A 65 16.71 -23.43 -4.74
C LYS A 65 17.37 -24.51 -5.62
N ALA A 66 17.18 -25.79 -5.31
CA ALA A 66 17.58 -26.91 -6.19
C ALA A 66 16.86 -28.25 -5.88
N ALA A 67 15.60 -28.23 -5.41
CA ALA A 67 14.93 -29.47 -4.96
C ALA A 67 13.47 -29.66 -5.45
N GLN A 68 13.06 -28.96 -6.51
CA GLN A 68 11.74 -29.18 -7.15
C GLN A 68 11.91 -29.44 -8.65
N GLN A 69 12.58 -30.54 -9.02
CA GLN A 69 12.44 -31.10 -10.38
C GLN A 69 12.80 -32.60 -10.48
N GLU A 70 13.38 -33.23 -9.45
CA GLU A 70 13.71 -34.67 -9.47
C GLU A 70 12.61 -35.60 -8.91
N HIS A 71 11.53 -35.08 -8.32
CA HIS A 71 10.47 -35.94 -7.75
C HIS A 71 9.60 -36.63 -8.81
N TRP A 72 9.45 -36.05 -10.01
CA TRP A 72 8.57 -36.57 -11.06
C TRP A 72 9.23 -37.61 -11.99
N ARG A 73 10.53 -37.88 -11.84
CA ARG A 73 11.26 -38.80 -12.75
C ARG A 73 11.45 -40.23 -12.19
N LYS A 74 10.99 -40.53 -10.98
CA LYS A 74 11.15 -41.85 -10.34
C LYS A 74 9.87 -42.69 -10.22
N GLN A 75 8.77 -42.31 -10.90
CA GLN A 75 7.51 -43.09 -10.85
C GLN A 75 7.10 -43.72 -12.19
N SER A 76 7.95 -43.72 -13.20
CA SER A 76 7.63 -44.34 -14.49
C SER A 76 8.84 -45.04 -15.11
N GLU A 77 9.42 -45.99 -14.40
CA GLU A 77 10.13 -47.11 -15.04
C GLU A 77 9.33 -48.41 -14.81
N PRO A 78 9.11 -49.21 -15.88
CA PRO A 78 8.37 -50.46 -15.81
C PRO A 78 9.22 -51.56 -15.16
N VAL A 79 8.61 -52.36 -14.29
CA VAL A 79 9.20 -53.64 -13.87
C VAL A 79 8.88 -54.66 -14.97
N LEU A 80 9.94 -55.06 -15.68
CA LEU A 80 10.16 -56.26 -16.50
C LEU A 80 8.99 -56.80 -17.34
#